data_AF-A0AAN7N517-F1
#
_entry.id   AF-A0AAN7N517-F1
#
_cell.length_a   1.000
_cell.length_b   1.000
_cell.length_c   1.000
_cell.angle_alpha   90.00
_cell.angle_beta   90.00
_cell.angle_gamma   90.00
#
_symmetry.space_group_name_H-M   'P 1'
#
loop_
_entity.id
_entity.type
_entity.pdbx_description
1 polymer ?
#
loop_
_entity_poly.entity_id
_entity_poly.type
_entity_poly.pdbx_seq_one_letter_code
_entity_poly.pdbx_strand_id
1 'polypeptide(L)'
;MQLISTATVFLEFWKRRRAVLTYDWDLIDWEDEEEELRPQFEAKYSQVERVNPITGKPEPFQPFPDKLSRLMVSVSGIFFMISLVLTAVFAVVVYRLVAMEQFASFKWYFIKKYWQFATSGTGVCINFMIIMSLNVVYEKVAYLLTDLEHPRTESEWENSFALKMFLFQFVNLNSSIFYIAFFLGRNVCLVLQFGFTTIFVAAFPLAPLLALLNNIIEIRLDAYKFVTQWRRPMPARATDIGIWYGILEGIGVLAVITNAFVIAITSDYIPRFVYAYKYGPCTDQGYRQEKCLKGYVNSSLSVFDLSELGMGYSGYCRYRDYRAPPWSSTPYEFTLQFWHVLAARLAFIIVFEHLVFGIKSFIAYLIPDMPKDLCDRMRREKYLVQEMMYEAELEHLQRERKKNGKQYHHEWP
;
A
#
# COMPACT_ATOMS: atom_id res chain seq x y z
N MET A 1 -10.42 12.82 -3.91
CA MET A 1 -11.49 12.75 -2.89
C MET A 1 -12.49 11.66 -3.22
N GLN A 2 -13.30 11.78 -4.29
CA GLN A 2 -14.34 10.80 -4.63
C GLN A 2 -13.86 9.34 -4.71
N LEU A 3 -12.73 9.08 -5.38
CA LEU A 3 -12.15 7.73 -5.46
C LEU A 3 -11.71 7.15 -4.12
N ILE A 4 -11.20 8.00 -3.22
CA ILE A 4 -10.77 7.59 -1.88
C ILE A 4 -12.01 7.22 -1.05
N SER A 5 -13.07 8.01 -1.16
CA SER A 5 -14.37 7.71 -0.54
C SER A 5 -14.95 6.39 -1.09
N THR A 6 -14.90 6.16 -2.41
CA THR A 6 -15.36 4.90 -3.01
C THR A 6 -14.54 3.70 -2.53
N ALA A 7 -13.22 3.83 -2.41
CA ALA A 7 -12.36 2.77 -1.89
C ALA A 7 -12.66 2.45 -0.41
N THR A 8 -12.93 3.48 0.40
CA THR A 8 -13.36 3.31 1.80
C THR A 8 -14.69 2.57 1.86
N VAL A 9 -15.67 3.02 1.08
CA VAL A 9 -16.99 2.36 1.00
C VAL A 9 -16.84 0.90 0.57
N PHE A 10 -15.99 0.61 -0.43
CA PHE A 10 -15.71 -0.76 -0.87
C PHE A 10 -15.18 -1.63 0.28
N LEU A 11 -14.20 -1.16 1.05
CA LEU A 11 -13.67 -1.90 2.20
C LEU A 11 -14.73 -2.15 3.28
N GLU A 12 -15.56 -1.16 3.60
CA GLU A 12 -16.64 -1.34 4.60
C GLU A 12 -17.72 -2.32 4.11
N PHE A 13 -18.11 -2.27 2.85
CA PHE A 13 -19.04 -3.24 2.27
C PHE A 13 -18.44 -4.65 2.18
N TRP A 14 -17.14 -4.74 1.90
CA TRP A 14 -16.42 -6.01 1.91
C TRP A 14 -16.43 -6.65 3.30
N LYS A 15 -16.15 -5.89 4.37
CA LYS A 15 -16.23 -6.39 5.76
C LYS A 15 -17.63 -6.92 6.09
N ARG A 16 -18.68 -6.18 5.71
CA ARG A 16 -20.08 -6.59 5.93
C ARG A 16 -20.41 -7.89 5.19
N ARG A 17 -19.95 -8.03 3.94
CA ARG A 17 -20.16 -9.24 3.16
C ARG A 17 -19.39 -10.43 3.74
N ARG A 18 -18.14 -10.20 4.18
CA ARG A 18 -17.33 -11.19 4.87
C ARG A 18 -18.06 -11.70 6.11
N ALA A 19 -18.53 -10.82 6.99
CA ALA A 19 -19.22 -11.22 8.22
C ALA A 19 -20.43 -12.13 7.96
N VAL A 20 -21.21 -11.86 6.91
CA VAL A 20 -22.33 -12.72 6.50
C VAL A 20 -21.85 -14.09 6.02
N LEU A 21 -20.79 -14.14 5.22
CA LEU A 21 -20.23 -15.40 4.72
C LEU A 21 -19.58 -16.24 5.83
N THR A 22 -18.82 -15.60 6.73
CA THR A 22 -18.20 -16.27 7.88
C THR A 22 -19.27 -16.90 8.78
N TYR A 23 -20.41 -16.23 8.94
CA TYR A 23 -21.57 -16.80 9.64
C TYR A 23 -22.23 -17.93 8.87
N ASP A 24 -22.61 -17.69 7.60
CA ASP A 24 -23.36 -18.68 6.80
C ASP A 24 -22.52 -19.95 6.52
N TRP A 25 -21.19 -19.88 6.65
CA TRP A 25 -20.25 -21.01 6.52
C TRP A 25 -19.79 -21.60 7.87
N ASP A 26 -20.36 -21.17 8.99
CA ASP A 26 -20.08 -21.70 10.32
C ASP A 26 -18.59 -21.58 10.72
N LEU A 27 -18.01 -20.41 10.47
CA LEU A 27 -16.60 -20.09 10.72
C LEU A 27 -16.42 -19.11 11.89
N ILE A 28 -17.49 -18.71 12.60
CA ILE A 28 -17.41 -17.71 13.68
C ILE A 28 -16.72 -18.26 14.93
N ASP A 29 -16.97 -19.52 15.27
CA ASP A 29 -16.43 -20.17 16.47
C ASP A 29 -15.07 -20.85 16.19
N TRP A 30 -14.48 -20.61 15.02
CA TRP A 30 -13.15 -21.11 14.72
C TRP A 30 -12.10 -20.22 15.38
N GLU A 31 -11.40 -20.76 16.38
CA GLU A 31 -10.31 -20.08 17.06
C GLU A 31 -9.00 -20.33 16.29
N ASP A 32 -8.27 -19.26 15.96
CA ASP A 32 -6.92 -19.34 15.35
C ASP A 32 -5.95 -20.22 16.18
N GLU A 33 -6.24 -20.43 17.47
CA GLU A 33 -5.48 -21.29 18.39
C GLU A 33 -5.65 -22.80 18.13
N GLU A 34 -6.66 -23.22 17.35
CA GLU A 34 -6.86 -24.62 16.93
C GLU A 34 -6.11 -24.99 15.64
N GLU A 35 -5.36 -24.07 15.03
CA GLU A 35 -4.55 -24.37 13.85
C GLU A 35 -3.45 -25.41 14.14
N GLU A 36 -3.33 -26.39 13.25
CA GLU A 36 -2.27 -27.39 13.32
C GLU A 36 -0.88 -26.72 13.24
N LEU A 37 0.02 -27.14 14.13
CA LEU A 37 1.40 -26.67 14.13
C LEU A 37 2.11 -27.10 12.85
N ARG A 38 2.94 -26.21 12.32
CA ARG A 38 3.74 -26.53 11.15
C ARG A 38 4.77 -27.62 11.51
N PRO A 39 4.93 -28.70 10.70
CA PRO A 39 5.84 -29.80 11.03
C PRO A 39 7.29 -29.36 11.27
N GLN A 40 7.75 -28.32 10.57
CA GLN A 40 9.09 -27.75 10.73
C GLN A 40 9.27 -27.06 12.09
N PHE A 41 8.21 -26.43 12.60
CA PHE A 41 8.21 -25.78 13.91
C PHE A 41 8.23 -26.83 15.02
N GLU A 42 7.36 -27.83 14.91
CA GLU A 42 7.28 -28.95 15.85
C GLU A 42 8.60 -29.72 15.94
N ALA A 43 9.21 -30.05 14.80
CA ALA A 43 10.49 -30.77 14.77
C ALA A 43 11.60 -30.02 15.53
N LYS A 44 11.66 -28.69 15.39
CA LYS A 44 12.70 -27.87 16.01
C LYS A 44 12.48 -27.58 17.49
N TYR A 45 11.24 -27.31 17.88
CA TYR A 45 10.88 -26.96 19.26
C TYR A 45 10.31 -28.13 20.06
N SER A 46 10.38 -29.36 19.54
CA SER A 46 9.96 -30.59 20.21
C SER A 46 10.54 -30.79 21.62
N GLN A 47 11.74 -30.27 21.89
CA GLN A 47 12.38 -30.41 23.22
C GLN A 47 12.06 -29.27 24.18
N VAL A 48 11.41 -28.20 23.71
CA VAL A 48 11.12 -26.99 24.48
C VAL A 48 9.60 -26.83 24.56
N GLU A 49 9.00 -27.55 25.49
CA GLU A 49 7.55 -27.55 25.69
C GLU A 49 7.16 -26.61 26.83
N ARG A 50 6.05 -25.90 26.66
CA ARG A 50 5.38 -25.13 27.70
C ARG A 50 3.96 -25.66 27.84
N VAL A 51 3.52 -25.90 29.07
CA VAL A 51 2.12 -26.26 29.32
C VAL A 51 1.24 -25.06 29.02
N ASN A 52 0.31 -25.24 28.08
CA ASN A 52 -0.65 -24.21 27.73
C ASN A 52 -1.63 -24.00 28.91
N PRO A 53 -1.80 -22.76 29.42
CA PRO A 53 -2.65 -22.48 30.58
C PRO A 53 -4.14 -22.75 30.34
N ILE A 54 -4.57 -22.86 29.08
CA ILE A 54 -5.98 -23.06 28.69
C ILE A 54 -6.25 -24.54 28.42
N THR A 55 -5.43 -25.18 27.57
CA THR A 55 -5.63 -26.58 27.16
C THR A 55 -5.04 -27.59 28.13
N GLY A 56 -4.11 -27.17 28.99
CA GLY A 56 -3.39 -28.04 29.92
C GLY A 56 -2.45 -29.05 29.26
N LYS A 57 -2.27 -28.98 27.93
CA LYS A 57 -1.39 -29.86 27.17
C LYS A 57 0.01 -29.25 27.02
N PRO A 58 1.07 -30.06 27.00
CA PRO A 58 2.40 -29.56 26.64
C PRO A 58 2.42 -29.20 25.15
N GLU A 59 2.83 -27.97 24.82
CA GLU A 59 2.94 -27.47 23.45
C GLU A 59 4.35 -26.92 23.19
N PRO A 60 4.93 -27.14 22.00
CA PRO A 60 6.21 -26.56 21.61
C PRO A 60 6.19 -25.02 21.68
N PHE A 61 7.19 -24.42 22.34
CA PHE A 61 7.25 -22.97 22.54
C PHE A 61 8.59 -22.39 22.06
N GLN A 62 8.50 -21.29 21.30
CA GLN A 62 9.67 -20.53 20.86
C GLN A 62 10.05 -19.45 21.89
N PRO A 63 11.28 -19.45 22.44
CA PRO A 63 11.75 -18.41 23.34
C PRO A 63 11.79 -17.02 22.67
N PHE A 64 11.34 -16.00 23.40
CA PHE A 64 11.35 -14.60 22.93
C PHE A 64 12.70 -14.08 22.38
N PRO A 65 13.88 -14.33 23.01
CA PRO A 65 15.14 -13.83 22.47
C PRO A 65 15.51 -14.47 21.13
N ASP A 66 15.19 -15.76 20.94
CA ASP A 66 15.39 -16.46 19.67
C ASP A 66 14.45 -15.90 18.59
N LYS A 67 13.16 -15.69 18.92
CA LYS A 67 12.18 -15.06 18.02
C LYS A 67 12.63 -13.66 17.58
N LEU A 68 13.07 -12.82 18.51
CA LEU A 68 13.50 -11.45 18.20
C LEU A 68 14.76 -11.43 17.32
N SER A 69 15.76 -12.28 17.62
CA SER A 69 16.99 -12.34 16.82
C SER A 69 16.71 -12.74 15.37
N ARG A 70 15.83 -13.73 15.15
CA ARG A 70 15.42 -14.20 13.82
C ARG A 70 14.61 -13.16 13.07
N LEU A 71 13.71 -12.46 13.77
CA LEU A 71 12.96 -11.35 13.19
C LEU A 71 13.90 -10.24 12.73
N MET A 72 14.93 -9.88 13.52
CA MET A 72 15.92 -8.88 13.14
C MET A 72 16.74 -9.31 11.91
N VAL A 73 17.12 -10.59 11.80
CA VAL A 73 17.76 -11.14 10.60
C VAL A 73 16.84 -11.05 9.38
N SER A 74 15.56 -11.38 9.55
CA SER A 74 14.59 -11.26 8.46
C SER A 74 14.39 -9.82 8.00
N VAL A 75 14.17 -8.90 8.93
CA VAL A 75 14.00 -7.46 8.65
C VAL A 75 15.25 -6.87 7.99
N SER A 76 16.45 -7.18 8.49
CA SER A 76 17.70 -6.74 7.86
C SER A 76 17.88 -7.33 6.46
N GLY A 77 17.47 -8.59 6.23
CA GLY A 77 17.43 -9.20 4.91
C GLY A 77 16.53 -8.43 3.93
N ILE A 78 15.35 -7.98 4.38
CA ILE A 78 14.45 -7.14 3.57
C ILE A 78 15.13 -5.82 3.18
N PHE A 79 15.74 -5.12 4.14
CA PHE A 79 16.45 -3.86 3.85
C PHE A 79 17.63 -4.04 2.89
N PHE A 80 18.39 -5.12 3.04
CA PHE A 80 19.47 -5.46 2.12
C PHE A 80 18.96 -5.65 0.69
N MET A 81 17.87 -6.40 0.51
CA MET A 81 17.26 -6.63 -0.80
C MET A 81 16.69 -5.34 -1.41
N ILE A 82 16.08 -4.47 -0.60
CA ILE A 82 15.63 -3.14 -1.04
C ILE A 82 16.82 -2.29 -1.52
N SER A 83 17.92 -2.27 -0.76
CA SER A 83 19.14 -1.56 -1.16
C SER A 83 19.69 -2.09 -2.48
N LEU A 84 19.62 -3.40 -2.72
CA LEU A 84 20.05 -4.02 -3.97
C LEU A 84 19.19 -3.57 -5.17
N VAL A 85 17.88 -3.39 -5.00
CA VAL A 85 17.02 -2.78 -6.04
C VAL A 85 17.52 -1.38 -6.37
N LEU A 86 17.72 -0.55 -5.34
CA LEU A 86 18.08 0.86 -5.52
C LEU A 86 19.43 1.01 -6.22
N THR A 87 20.41 0.17 -5.87
CA THR A 87 21.72 0.15 -6.56
C THR A 87 21.60 -0.34 -8.00
N ALA A 88 20.77 -1.36 -8.28
CA ALA A 88 20.54 -1.83 -9.64
C ALA A 88 19.87 -0.76 -10.53
N VAL A 89 18.85 -0.07 -10.02
CA VAL A 89 18.19 1.05 -10.71
C VAL A 89 19.18 2.19 -10.97
N PHE A 90 19.99 2.55 -9.98
CA PHE A 90 21.05 3.55 -10.15
C PHE A 90 22.06 3.13 -11.23
N ALA A 91 22.49 1.86 -11.23
CA ALA A 91 23.44 1.33 -12.22
C ALA A 91 22.89 1.41 -13.66
N VAL A 92 21.60 1.11 -13.88
CA VAL A 92 20.95 1.26 -15.20
C VAL A 92 21.01 2.70 -15.70
N VAL A 93 20.87 3.68 -14.80
CA VAL A 93 20.94 5.09 -15.19
C VAL A 93 22.36 5.51 -15.51
N VAL A 94 23.33 5.12 -14.68
CA VAL A 94 24.74 5.39 -14.97
C VAL A 94 25.12 4.76 -16.32
N TYR A 95 24.69 3.52 -16.58
CA TYR A 95 24.84 2.87 -17.89
C TYR A 95 24.26 3.74 -19.00
N ARG A 96 23.04 4.27 -18.83
CA ARG A 96 22.40 5.13 -19.83
C ARG A 96 23.23 6.39 -20.08
N LEU A 97 23.71 7.07 -19.05
CA LEU A 97 24.51 8.29 -19.18
C LEU A 97 25.82 8.03 -19.92
N VAL A 98 26.55 6.99 -19.52
CA VAL A 98 27.82 6.60 -20.17
C VAL A 98 27.57 6.17 -21.62
N ALA A 99 26.52 5.38 -21.88
CA ALA A 99 26.17 4.95 -23.22
C ALA A 99 25.85 6.12 -24.14
N MET A 100 25.15 7.15 -23.66
CA MET A 100 24.85 8.35 -24.46
C MET A 100 26.12 9.04 -24.97
N GLU A 101 27.15 9.17 -24.13
CA GLU A 101 28.44 9.77 -24.53
C GLU A 101 29.22 8.88 -25.51
N GLN A 102 29.25 7.57 -25.26
CA GLN A 102 29.97 6.63 -26.11
C GLN A 102 29.33 6.49 -27.51
N PHE A 103 28.00 6.46 -27.59
CA PHE A 103 27.30 6.41 -28.88
C PHE A 103 27.39 7.73 -29.66
N ALA A 104 27.54 8.88 -28.98
CA ALA A 104 27.80 10.16 -29.63
C ALA A 104 29.21 10.22 -30.26
N SER A 105 30.20 9.54 -29.66
CA SER A 105 31.57 9.44 -30.18
C SER A 105 31.74 8.40 -31.30
N PHE A 106 30.71 7.60 -31.60
CA PHE A 106 30.83 6.48 -32.54
C PHE A 106 30.87 6.95 -34.00
N LYS A 107 31.82 6.41 -34.80
CA LYS A 107 32.08 6.87 -36.18
C LYS A 107 31.02 6.42 -37.20
N TRP A 108 30.18 5.43 -36.88
CA TRP A 108 29.16 4.91 -37.79
C TRP A 108 27.96 5.88 -37.91
N TYR A 109 27.73 6.40 -39.12
CA TYR A 109 26.70 7.43 -39.39
C TYR A 109 25.28 7.01 -38.98
N PHE A 110 24.92 5.74 -39.18
CA PHE A 110 23.62 5.21 -38.80
C PHE A 110 23.39 5.26 -37.27
N ILE A 111 24.38 4.80 -36.49
CA ILE A 111 24.31 4.81 -35.02
C ILE A 111 24.27 6.25 -34.51
N LYS A 112 25.08 7.15 -35.08
CA LYS A 112 25.09 8.57 -34.72
C LYS A 112 23.78 9.30 -35.05
N LYS A 113 22.99 8.83 -36.02
CA LYS A 113 21.67 9.41 -36.35
C LYS A 113 20.56 8.88 -35.45
N TYR A 114 20.62 7.61 -35.04
CA TYR A 114 19.58 6.95 -34.24
C TYR A 114 19.97 6.65 -32.79
N TRP A 115 21.06 7.25 -32.28
CA TRP A 115 21.63 6.95 -30.97
C TRP A 115 20.62 7.08 -29.82
N GLN A 116 19.74 8.09 -29.84
CA GLN A 116 18.73 8.28 -28.79
C GLN A 116 17.76 7.11 -28.70
N PHE A 117 17.34 6.57 -29.84
CA PHE A 117 16.46 5.41 -29.89
C PHE A 117 17.21 4.14 -29.47
N ALA A 118 18.46 3.96 -29.94
CA ALA A 118 19.29 2.82 -29.57
C ALA A 118 19.57 2.78 -28.06
N THR A 119 20.00 3.88 -27.45
CA THR A 119 20.29 3.96 -26.01
C THR A 119 19.03 3.84 -25.15
N SER A 120 17.90 4.37 -25.61
CA SER A 120 16.63 4.18 -24.91
C SER A 120 16.14 2.74 -24.99
N GLY A 121 16.26 2.11 -26.17
CA GLY A 121 15.86 0.71 -26.39
C GLY A 121 16.71 -0.26 -25.56
N THR A 122 18.05 -0.13 -25.61
CA THR A 122 18.94 -1.00 -24.83
C THR A 122 18.74 -0.81 -23.33
N GLY A 123 18.52 0.42 -22.86
CA GLY A 123 18.22 0.72 -21.46
C GLY A 123 16.94 0.04 -20.96
N VAL A 124 15.87 0.04 -21.76
CA VAL A 124 14.61 -0.64 -21.41
C VAL A 124 14.79 -2.15 -21.35
N CYS A 125 15.48 -2.75 -22.34
CA CYS A 125 15.75 -4.18 -22.35
C CYS A 125 16.59 -4.63 -21.14
N ILE A 126 17.66 -3.89 -20.82
CA ILE A 126 18.52 -4.17 -19.67
C ILE A 126 17.73 -4.05 -18.37
N ASN A 127 16.93 -3.00 -18.21
CA ASN A 127 16.07 -2.83 -17.05
C ASN A 127 15.07 -3.98 -16.90
N PHE A 128 14.43 -4.40 -18.00
CA PHE A 128 13.51 -5.53 -18.00
C PHE A 128 14.20 -6.83 -17.57
N MET A 129 15.39 -7.13 -18.12
CA MET A 129 16.15 -8.33 -17.75
C MET A 129 16.60 -8.33 -16.29
N ILE A 130 17.00 -7.18 -15.76
CA ILE A 130 17.37 -7.01 -14.35
C ILE A 130 16.15 -7.23 -13.46
N ILE A 131 15.03 -6.57 -13.76
CA ILE A 131 13.80 -6.69 -12.95
C ILE A 131 13.27 -8.13 -12.96
N MET A 132 13.25 -8.79 -14.12
CA MET A 132 12.81 -10.18 -14.23
C MET A 132 13.70 -11.14 -13.44
N SER A 133 15.03 -10.96 -13.49
CA SER A 133 15.94 -11.79 -12.71
C SER A 133 15.83 -11.54 -11.20
N LEU A 134 15.72 -10.27 -10.80
CA LEU A 134 15.53 -9.90 -9.40
C LEU A 134 14.22 -10.44 -8.82
N ASN A 135 13.11 -10.48 -9.58
CA ASN A 135 11.85 -11.06 -9.13
C ASN A 135 11.98 -12.54 -8.74
N VAL A 136 12.71 -13.33 -9.54
CA VAL A 136 12.97 -14.75 -9.24
C VAL A 136 13.81 -14.88 -7.97
N VAL A 137 14.82 -14.02 -7.81
CA VAL A 137 15.67 -14.00 -6.61
C VAL A 137 14.86 -13.59 -5.38
N TYR A 138 13.96 -12.61 -5.48
CA TYR A 138 13.12 -12.17 -4.36
C TYR A 138 12.22 -13.26 -3.85
N GLU A 139 11.58 -14.02 -4.74
CA GLU A 139 10.71 -15.13 -4.32
C GLU A 139 11.50 -16.18 -3.52
N LYS A 140 12.70 -16.54 -3.98
CA LYS A 140 13.58 -17.50 -3.29
C LYS A 140 14.08 -16.97 -1.96
N VAL A 141 14.48 -15.71 -1.90
CA VAL A 141 14.96 -15.08 -0.66
C VAL A 141 13.80 -14.88 0.33
N ALA A 142 12.63 -14.44 -0.12
CA ALA A 142 11.45 -14.29 0.73
C ALA A 142 11.02 -15.63 1.34
N TYR A 143 11.05 -16.70 0.55
CA TYR A 143 10.82 -18.06 1.05
C TYR A 143 11.85 -18.44 2.12
N LEU A 144 13.15 -18.25 1.85
CA LEU A 144 14.23 -18.57 2.80
C LEU A 144 14.14 -17.76 4.10
N LEU A 145 13.88 -16.45 4.00
CA LEU A 145 13.75 -15.57 5.17
C LEU A 145 12.52 -15.94 6.02
N THR A 146 11.42 -16.34 5.38
CA THR A 146 10.19 -16.72 6.09
C THR A 146 10.34 -18.08 6.77
N ASP A 147 10.97 -19.07 6.11
CA ASP A 147 11.31 -20.33 6.77
C ASP A 147 12.33 -20.12 7.91
N LEU A 148 13.23 -19.15 7.80
CA LEU A 148 14.19 -18.81 8.86
C LEU A 148 13.52 -18.23 10.11
N GLU A 149 12.37 -17.56 9.98
CA GLU A 149 11.58 -17.05 11.12
C GLU A 149 10.97 -18.17 11.97
N HIS A 150 10.77 -19.37 11.40
CA HIS A 150 10.06 -20.49 12.02
C HIS A 150 8.70 -20.07 12.60
N PRO A 151 7.75 -19.65 11.75
CA PRO A 151 6.38 -19.35 12.19
C PRO A 151 5.71 -20.60 12.78
N ARG A 152 4.78 -20.38 13.72
CA ARG A 152 4.12 -21.46 14.47
C ARG A 152 3.11 -22.21 13.59
N THR A 153 2.33 -21.46 12.82
CA THR A 153 1.24 -21.97 11.98
C THR A 153 1.48 -21.64 10.50
N GLU A 154 0.74 -22.33 9.61
CA GLU A 154 0.78 -22.02 8.17
C GLU A 154 0.21 -20.63 7.87
N SER A 155 -0.81 -20.17 8.59
CA SER A 155 -1.36 -18.81 8.42
C SER A 155 -0.33 -17.72 8.76
N GLU A 156 0.44 -17.87 9.84
CA GLU A 156 1.54 -16.95 10.19
C GLU A 156 2.62 -16.94 9.11
N TRP A 157 2.95 -18.11 8.55
CA TRP A 157 3.91 -18.24 7.46
C TRP A 157 3.43 -17.53 6.20
N GLU A 158 2.19 -17.80 5.76
CA GLU A 158 1.59 -17.17 4.59
C GLU A 158 1.48 -15.65 4.75
N ASN A 159 1.07 -15.17 5.92
CA ASN A 159 0.99 -13.74 6.23
C ASN A 159 2.37 -13.06 6.16
N SER A 160 3.38 -13.70 6.75
CA SER A 160 4.75 -13.18 6.78
C SER A 160 5.41 -13.22 5.39
N PHE A 161 5.14 -14.26 4.61
CA PHE A 161 5.59 -14.39 3.22
C PHE A 161 4.91 -13.35 2.32
N ALA A 162 3.59 -13.23 2.40
CA ALA A 162 2.80 -12.28 1.62
C ALA A 162 3.23 -10.84 1.87
N LEU A 163 3.47 -10.46 3.14
CA LEU A 163 3.96 -9.13 3.48
C LEU A 163 5.34 -8.84 2.88
N LYS A 164 6.28 -9.80 2.96
CA LYS A 164 7.62 -9.64 2.36
C LYS A 164 7.54 -9.50 0.84
N MET A 165 6.78 -10.37 0.19
CA MET A 165 6.57 -10.32 -1.26
C MET A 165 5.93 -8.99 -1.68
N PHE A 166 4.93 -8.52 -0.94
CA PHE A 166 4.32 -7.22 -1.17
C PHE A 166 5.33 -6.08 -1.05
N LEU A 167 6.13 -6.03 0.03
CA LEU A 167 7.14 -4.98 0.21
C LEU A 167 8.18 -4.97 -0.92
N PHE A 168 8.66 -6.14 -1.34
CA PHE A 168 9.61 -6.23 -2.45
C PHE A 168 9.00 -5.79 -3.78
N GLN A 169 7.81 -6.29 -4.11
CA GLN A 169 7.12 -5.89 -5.34
C GLN A 169 6.78 -4.41 -5.33
N PHE A 170 6.35 -3.87 -4.20
CA PHE A 170 6.04 -2.45 -4.04
C PHE A 170 7.27 -1.57 -4.30
N VAL A 171 8.42 -1.89 -3.69
CA VAL A 171 9.66 -1.13 -3.92
C VAL A 171 10.13 -1.29 -5.36
N ASN A 172 10.11 -2.50 -5.92
CA ASN A 172 10.56 -2.74 -7.28
C ASN A 172 9.73 -1.95 -8.30
N LEU A 173 8.40 -1.99 -8.18
CA LEU A 173 7.48 -1.27 -9.05
C LEU A 173 7.68 0.25 -8.95
N ASN A 174 7.83 0.78 -7.74
CA ASN A 174 7.89 2.22 -7.53
C ASN A 174 9.30 2.81 -7.73
N SER A 175 10.38 2.07 -7.45
CA SER A 175 11.76 2.58 -7.44
C SER A 175 12.25 3.10 -8.79
N SER A 176 12.02 2.35 -9.87
CA SER A 176 12.42 2.73 -11.22
C SER A 176 11.76 4.05 -11.65
N ILE A 177 10.49 4.24 -11.26
CA ILE A 177 9.73 5.44 -11.60
C ILE A 177 10.13 6.61 -10.69
N PHE A 178 10.28 6.39 -9.37
CA PHE A 178 10.82 7.38 -8.43
C PHE A 178 12.16 7.93 -8.91
N TYR A 179 13.04 7.05 -9.38
CA TYR A 179 14.34 7.44 -9.87
C TYR A 179 14.23 8.35 -11.11
N ILE A 180 13.43 7.96 -12.10
CA ILE A 180 13.20 8.75 -13.32
C ILE A 180 12.58 10.11 -12.96
N ALA A 181 11.66 10.14 -11.99
CA ALA A 181 10.95 11.32 -11.52
C ALA A 181 11.88 12.33 -10.81
N PHE A 182 12.71 11.89 -9.88
CA PHE A 182 13.53 12.76 -9.02
C PHE A 182 14.93 13.06 -9.59
N PHE A 183 15.60 12.07 -10.18
CA PHE A 183 17.02 12.21 -10.58
C PHE A 183 17.22 12.59 -12.04
N LEU A 184 16.32 12.20 -12.95
CA LEU A 184 16.49 12.53 -14.37
C LEU A 184 16.00 13.93 -14.72
N GLY A 185 15.35 14.64 -13.79
CA GLY A 185 15.11 16.10 -13.79
C GLY A 185 14.29 16.68 -14.96
N ARG A 186 13.89 15.87 -15.94
CA ARG A 186 13.51 16.41 -17.25
C ARG A 186 12.02 16.47 -17.55
N ASN A 187 11.14 15.84 -16.76
CA ASN A 187 9.70 15.92 -17.02
C ASN A 187 8.88 15.86 -15.72
N VAL A 188 8.27 16.99 -15.36
CA VAL A 188 7.12 17.04 -14.42
C VAL A 188 6.04 16.02 -14.82
N CYS A 189 5.94 15.73 -16.13
CA CYS A 189 5.04 14.73 -16.70
C CYS A 189 5.29 13.28 -16.21
N LEU A 190 6.55 12.89 -15.92
CA LEU A 190 6.86 11.54 -15.44
C LEU A 190 6.57 11.37 -13.95
N VAL A 191 6.75 12.43 -13.16
CA VAL A 191 6.29 12.52 -11.76
C VAL A 191 4.76 12.44 -11.68
N LEU A 192 4.08 13.06 -12.65
CA LEU A 192 2.62 12.96 -12.80
C LEU A 192 2.22 11.53 -13.19
N GLN A 193 2.92 10.91 -14.15
CA GLN A 193 2.70 9.52 -14.53
C GLN A 193 2.92 8.54 -13.36
N PHE A 194 3.89 8.82 -12.48
CA PHE A 194 4.16 8.04 -11.25
C PHE A 194 2.97 8.02 -10.29
N GLY A 195 2.43 9.18 -9.93
CA GLY A 195 1.16 9.24 -9.18
C GLY A 195 0.10 8.44 -9.94
N PHE A 196 -0.05 8.74 -11.23
CA PHE A 196 -1.03 8.14 -12.13
C PHE A 196 -0.99 6.62 -12.29
N THR A 197 0.17 5.95 -12.21
CA THR A 197 0.25 4.48 -12.37
C THR A 197 0.25 3.69 -11.08
N THR A 198 0.78 4.24 -9.97
CA THR A 198 0.99 3.42 -8.77
C THR A 198 -0.06 3.64 -7.68
N ILE A 199 -0.79 4.77 -7.73
CA ILE A 199 -1.72 5.16 -6.65
C ILE A 199 -3.05 5.77 -7.19
N PHE A 200 -3.13 6.11 -8.48
CA PHE A 200 -4.22 6.94 -9.00
C PHE A 200 -5.03 6.25 -10.09
N VAL A 201 -6.20 5.77 -9.71
CA VAL A 201 -7.36 5.73 -10.61
C VAL A 201 -7.80 7.15 -11.02
N ALA A 202 -7.40 8.21 -10.30
CA ALA A 202 -7.85 9.58 -10.56
C ALA A 202 -7.26 10.19 -11.85
N ALA A 203 -6.19 9.59 -12.38
CA ALA A 203 -5.52 9.97 -13.62
C ALA A 203 -6.26 9.62 -14.88
N PHE A 204 -6.80 8.40 -14.84
CA PHE A 204 -7.22 7.65 -15.99
C PHE A 204 -8.63 7.19 -15.67
N PRO A 205 -9.64 7.97 -16.08
CA PRO A 205 -11.04 7.66 -15.80
C PRO A 205 -11.47 6.26 -16.28
N LEU A 206 -10.73 5.69 -17.24
CA LEU A 206 -10.95 4.36 -17.80
C LEU A 206 -10.27 3.22 -17.01
N ALA A 207 -9.42 3.51 -16.01
CA ALA A 207 -8.73 2.48 -15.22
C ALA A 207 -9.69 1.49 -14.55
N PRO A 208 -10.80 1.92 -13.92
CA PRO A 208 -11.76 1.00 -13.31
C PRO A 208 -12.43 0.08 -14.33
N LEU A 209 -12.66 0.57 -15.54
CA LEU A 209 -13.27 -0.21 -16.62
C LEU A 209 -12.30 -1.29 -17.12
N LEU A 210 -11.02 -0.96 -17.30
CA LEU A 210 -10.00 -1.95 -17.66
C LEU A 210 -9.80 -2.99 -16.55
N ALA A 211 -9.78 -2.56 -15.28
CA ALA A 211 -9.70 -3.48 -14.14
C ALA A 211 -10.93 -4.40 -14.07
N LEU A 212 -12.13 -3.89 -14.34
CA LEU A 212 -13.35 -4.70 -14.40
C LEU A 212 -13.28 -5.77 -15.49
N LEU A 213 -12.84 -5.40 -16.70
CA LEU A 213 -12.66 -6.34 -17.82
C LEU A 213 -11.62 -7.41 -17.47
N ASN A 214 -10.48 -7.00 -16.89
CA ASN A 214 -9.46 -7.93 -16.45
C ASN A 214 -10.00 -8.90 -15.39
N ASN A 215 -10.73 -8.41 -14.38
CA ASN A 215 -11.31 -9.24 -13.33
C ASN A 215 -12.37 -10.23 -13.88
N ILE A 216 -13.18 -9.83 -14.86
CA ILE A 216 -14.15 -10.73 -15.50
C ILE A 216 -13.43 -11.90 -16.19
N ILE A 217 -12.33 -11.62 -16.88
CA ILE A 217 -11.52 -12.62 -17.55
C ILE A 217 -10.80 -13.50 -16.51
N GLU A 218 -10.19 -12.89 -15.50
CA GLU A 218 -9.41 -13.59 -14.46
C GLU A 218 -10.27 -14.58 -13.68
N ILE A 219 -11.49 -14.19 -13.27
CA ILE A 219 -12.42 -15.10 -12.56
C ILE A 219 -12.70 -16.37 -13.39
N ARG A 220 -12.83 -16.24 -14.72
CA ARG A 220 -13.08 -17.39 -15.60
C ARG A 220 -11.82 -18.23 -15.80
N LEU A 221 -10.67 -17.59 -15.96
CA LEU A 221 -9.39 -18.27 -16.12
C LEU A 221 -9.00 -19.03 -14.85
N ASP A 222 -9.19 -18.44 -13.67
CA ASP A 222 -8.90 -19.10 -12.39
C ASP A 222 -9.85 -20.28 -12.14
N ALA A 223 -11.14 -20.13 -12.43
CA ALA A 223 -12.08 -21.25 -12.39
C ALA A 223 -11.65 -22.40 -13.32
N TYR A 224 -11.19 -22.07 -14.53
CA TYR A 224 -10.67 -23.08 -15.47
C TYR A 224 -9.40 -23.76 -14.94
N LYS A 225 -8.43 -23.01 -14.39
CA LYS A 225 -7.20 -23.55 -13.78
C LYS A 225 -7.54 -24.54 -12.66
N PHE A 226 -8.43 -24.17 -11.74
CA PHE A 226 -8.81 -25.02 -10.61
C PHE A 226 -9.57 -26.29 -11.03
N VAL A 227 -10.41 -26.22 -12.08
CA VAL A 227 -11.21 -27.37 -12.52
C VAL A 227 -10.42 -28.33 -13.41
N THR A 228 -9.46 -27.84 -14.20
CA THR A 228 -8.82 -28.64 -15.27
C THR A 228 -7.32 -28.86 -15.12
N GLN A 229 -6.56 -27.92 -14.55
CA GLN A 229 -5.10 -27.96 -14.56
C GLN A 229 -4.50 -28.39 -13.21
N TRP A 230 -5.13 -28.01 -12.11
CA TRP A 230 -4.58 -28.22 -10.78
C TRP A 230 -5.17 -29.46 -10.12
N ARG A 231 -4.36 -30.13 -9.30
CA ARG A 231 -4.87 -31.15 -8.38
C ARG A 231 -5.71 -30.46 -7.32
N ARG A 232 -6.83 -31.10 -6.93
CA ARG A 232 -7.72 -30.61 -5.88
C ARG A 232 -6.93 -30.33 -4.58
N PRO A 233 -6.93 -29.09 -4.06
CA PRO A 233 -6.30 -28.76 -2.78
C PRO A 233 -7.11 -29.31 -1.61
N MET A 234 -6.46 -29.46 -0.46
CA MET A 234 -7.16 -29.76 0.80
C MET A 234 -7.94 -28.53 1.25
N PRO A 235 -9.22 -28.66 1.64
CA PRO A 235 -9.99 -27.52 2.12
C PRO A 235 -9.43 -27.04 3.46
N ALA A 236 -9.00 -25.78 3.51
CA ALA A 236 -8.66 -25.08 4.74
C ALA A 236 -9.81 -24.13 5.13
N ARG A 237 -10.05 -23.98 6.44
CA ARG A 237 -11.00 -23.00 6.97
C ARG A 237 -10.27 -21.68 7.14
N ALA A 238 -10.91 -20.58 6.74
CA ALA A 238 -10.36 -19.24 6.91
C ALA A 238 -11.51 -18.26 7.14
N THR A 239 -11.40 -17.44 8.19
CA THR A 239 -12.44 -16.46 8.57
C THR A 239 -12.34 -15.18 7.75
N ASP A 240 -11.15 -14.87 7.23
CA ASP A 240 -10.86 -13.70 6.41
C ASP A 240 -9.75 -13.93 5.37
N ILE A 241 -9.33 -12.86 4.70
CA ILE A 241 -8.26 -12.88 3.68
C ILE A 241 -6.86 -12.71 4.30
N GLY A 242 -6.74 -12.75 5.64
CA GLY A 242 -5.50 -12.55 6.37
C GLY A 242 -4.89 -11.16 6.20
N ILE A 243 -3.55 -11.11 6.12
CA ILE A 243 -2.74 -9.88 6.08
C ILE A 243 -3.12 -8.93 4.93
N TRP A 244 -3.72 -9.45 3.86
CA TRP A 244 -4.12 -8.67 2.69
C TRP A 244 -5.11 -7.56 3.02
N TYR A 245 -5.97 -7.75 4.03
CA TYR A 245 -6.85 -6.68 4.50
C TYR A 245 -6.02 -5.49 5.04
N GLY A 246 -5.03 -5.77 5.90
CA GLY A 246 -4.13 -4.76 6.42
C GLY A 246 -3.27 -4.10 5.34
N ILE A 247 -2.82 -4.87 4.33
CA ILE A 247 -2.11 -4.34 3.17
C ILE A 247 -3.00 -3.37 2.38
N LEU A 248 -4.24 -3.75 2.09
CA LEU A 248 -5.19 -2.90 1.36
C LEU A 248 -5.52 -1.62 2.12
N GLU A 249 -5.68 -1.70 3.45
CA GLU A 249 -5.85 -0.51 4.28
C GLU A 249 -4.61 0.40 4.26
N GLY A 250 -3.42 -0.18 4.39
CA GLY A 250 -2.14 0.53 4.33
C GLY A 250 -1.93 1.23 2.98
N ILE A 251 -2.25 0.56 1.87
CA ILE A 251 -2.27 1.17 0.53
C ILE A 251 -3.26 2.32 0.49
N GLY A 252 -4.45 2.17 1.08
CA GLY A 252 -5.43 3.25 1.19
C GLY A 252 -4.89 4.49 1.91
N VAL A 253 -4.18 4.31 3.03
CA VAL A 253 -3.55 5.41 3.78
C VAL A 253 -2.43 6.07 2.98
N LEU A 254 -1.51 5.28 2.42
CA LEU A 254 -0.43 5.78 1.55
C LEU A 254 -0.99 6.53 0.33
N ALA A 255 -2.12 6.08 -0.19
CA ALA A 255 -2.79 6.73 -1.31
C ALA A 255 -3.26 8.14 -0.94
N VAL A 256 -3.82 8.36 0.25
CA VAL A 256 -4.24 9.71 0.70
C VAL A 256 -3.05 10.66 0.73
N ILE A 257 -1.97 10.25 1.39
CA ILE A 257 -0.76 11.07 1.60
C ILE A 257 -0.15 11.44 0.26
N THR A 258 0.14 10.45 -0.58
CA THR A 258 0.77 10.67 -1.89
C THR A 258 -0.11 11.48 -2.84
N ASN A 259 -1.45 11.31 -2.82
CA ASN A 259 -2.37 12.15 -3.58
C ASN A 259 -2.28 13.63 -3.13
N ALA A 260 -2.20 13.88 -1.82
CA ALA A 260 -2.04 15.23 -1.28
C ALA A 260 -0.74 15.89 -1.80
N PHE A 261 0.38 15.17 -1.72
CA PHE A 261 1.68 15.65 -2.19
C PHE A 261 1.71 15.92 -3.69
N VAL A 262 1.19 14.99 -4.50
CA VAL A 262 1.13 15.16 -5.95
C VAL A 262 0.31 16.39 -6.31
N ILE A 263 -0.90 16.55 -5.75
CA ILE A 263 -1.72 17.73 -6.02
C ILE A 263 -0.99 19.00 -5.58
N ALA A 264 -0.36 19.02 -4.41
CA ALA A 264 0.30 20.21 -3.89
C ALA A 264 1.53 20.64 -4.72
N ILE A 265 2.35 19.69 -5.14
CA ILE A 265 3.64 19.96 -5.78
C ILE A 265 3.46 20.12 -7.30
N THR A 266 2.68 19.25 -7.93
CA THR A 266 2.59 19.18 -9.40
C THR A 266 1.52 20.09 -9.98
N SER A 267 0.46 20.40 -9.21
CA SER A 267 -0.62 21.25 -9.70
C SER A 267 -0.24 22.72 -9.68
N ASP A 268 -0.60 23.42 -10.76
CA ASP A 268 -0.60 24.89 -10.81
C ASP A 268 -1.76 25.53 -10.03
N TYR A 269 -2.60 24.74 -9.37
CA TYR A 269 -3.73 25.23 -8.59
C TYR A 269 -3.30 26.14 -7.42
N ILE A 270 -2.35 25.68 -6.60
CA ILE A 270 -1.93 26.40 -5.38
C ILE A 270 -1.24 27.72 -5.73
N PRO A 271 -0.25 27.77 -6.66
CA PRO A 271 0.39 29.04 -6.99
C PRO A 271 -0.56 30.02 -7.68
N ARG A 272 -1.51 29.54 -8.50
CA ARG A 272 -2.58 30.39 -9.07
C ARG A 272 -3.51 30.95 -7.99
N PHE A 273 -3.85 30.15 -6.99
CA PHE A 273 -4.67 30.58 -5.86
C PHE A 273 -3.96 31.65 -5.02
N VAL A 274 -2.69 31.42 -4.65
CA VAL A 274 -1.86 32.39 -3.92
C VAL A 274 -1.70 33.68 -4.71
N TYR A 275 -1.45 33.58 -6.03
CA TYR A 275 -1.38 34.76 -6.89
C TYR A 275 -2.69 35.52 -6.89
N ALA A 276 -3.82 34.87 -7.19
CA ALA A 276 -5.12 35.54 -7.29
C ALA A 276 -5.52 36.26 -5.99
N TYR A 277 -5.16 35.72 -4.83
CA TYR A 277 -5.52 36.28 -3.54
C TYR A 277 -4.55 37.39 -3.06
N LYS A 278 -3.23 37.22 -3.24
CA LYS A 278 -2.22 38.09 -2.62
C LYS A 278 -1.49 39.03 -3.58
N TYR A 279 -1.37 38.67 -4.86
CA TYR A 279 -0.51 39.36 -5.84
C TYR A 279 -1.21 39.78 -7.13
N GLY A 280 -2.39 39.24 -7.39
CA GLY A 280 -3.17 39.50 -8.58
C GLY A 280 -3.94 40.82 -8.50
N PRO A 281 -4.49 41.28 -9.63
CA PRO A 281 -5.26 42.52 -9.69
C PRO A 281 -6.55 42.52 -8.84
N CYS A 282 -6.91 41.38 -8.22
CA CYS A 282 -8.09 41.22 -7.39
C CYS A 282 -7.85 41.47 -5.89
N THR A 283 -6.63 41.81 -5.47
CA THR A 283 -6.32 42.12 -4.07
C THR A 283 -7.11 43.35 -3.56
N ASP A 284 -7.44 44.30 -4.44
CA ASP A 284 -8.10 45.56 -4.06
C ASP A 284 -9.55 45.75 -4.57
N GLN A 285 -10.06 44.93 -5.50
CA GLN A 285 -11.30 45.23 -6.24
C GLN A 285 -12.50 44.27 -6.04
N GLY A 286 -12.42 43.31 -5.13
CA GLY A 286 -13.53 42.38 -4.88
C GLY A 286 -13.76 41.38 -6.03
N TYR A 287 -14.23 40.20 -5.67
CA TYR A 287 -14.30 39.02 -6.52
C TYR A 287 -15.24 39.20 -7.74
N ARG A 288 -14.71 39.58 -8.91
CA ARG A 288 -15.39 39.39 -10.21
C ARG A 288 -14.50 38.54 -11.11
N GLN A 289 -14.92 37.28 -11.28
CA GLN A 289 -14.09 36.09 -11.51
C GLN A 289 -13.27 35.98 -12.82
N GLU A 290 -13.24 36.97 -13.71
CA GLU A 290 -12.58 36.79 -15.02
C GLU A 290 -11.20 37.46 -15.17
N LYS A 291 -10.85 38.42 -14.31
CA LYS A 291 -9.60 39.21 -14.46
C LYS A 291 -8.49 38.91 -13.44
N CYS A 292 -8.74 38.04 -12.44
CA CYS A 292 -7.80 37.81 -11.33
C CYS A 292 -6.50 37.08 -11.67
N LEU A 293 -6.47 36.33 -12.77
CA LEU A 293 -5.28 35.60 -13.23
C LEU A 293 -4.51 36.36 -14.32
N LYS A 294 -4.95 37.58 -14.68
CA LYS A 294 -4.27 38.39 -15.69
C LYS A 294 -2.87 38.77 -15.19
N GLY A 295 -1.84 38.40 -15.95
CA GLY A 295 -0.45 38.63 -15.59
C GLY A 295 0.22 37.50 -14.80
N TYR A 296 -0.51 36.42 -14.47
CA TYR A 296 0.05 35.27 -13.73
C TYR A 296 1.33 34.71 -14.36
N VAL A 297 1.31 34.45 -15.67
CA VAL A 297 2.47 33.88 -16.38
C VAL A 297 3.69 34.78 -16.26
N ASN A 298 3.52 36.10 -16.42
CA ASN A 298 4.61 37.06 -16.32
C ASN A 298 5.16 37.19 -14.89
N SER A 299 4.30 37.03 -13.87
CA SER A 299 4.73 37.02 -12.46
C SER A 299 5.33 35.69 -12.01
N SER A 300 4.94 34.57 -12.61
CA SER A 300 5.39 33.23 -12.25
C SER A 300 6.78 32.85 -12.82
N LEU A 301 7.29 33.68 -13.73
CA LEU A 301 8.57 33.46 -14.41
C LEU A 301 9.62 34.40 -13.82
N SER A 302 10.72 33.85 -13.32
CA SER A 302 11.90 34.61 -12.94
C SER A 302 12.79 34.85 -14.15
N VAL A 303 13.54 35.96 -14.11
CA VAL A 303 14.43 36.39 -15.18
C VAL A 303 15.86 36.02 -14.80
N PHE A 304 16.59 35.44 -15.74
CA PHE A 304 18.00 35.11 -15.60
C PHE A 304 18.82 35.82 -16.69
N ASP A 305 19.97 36.37 -16.31
CA ASP A 305 20.88 37.04 -17.25
C ASP A 305 21.91 36.05 -17.82
N LEU A 306 21.91 35.87 -19.14
CA LEU A 306 22.81 34.92 -19.81
C LEU A 306 24.28 35.36 -19.74
N SER A 307 24.57 36.64 -19.50
CA SER A 307 25.96 37.11 -19.42
C SER A 307 26.73 36.46 -18.27
N GLU A 308 26.04 36.00 -17.22
CA GLU A 308 26.67 35.32 -16.08
C GLU A 308 27.17 33.92 -16.38
N LEU A 309 26.74 33.28 -17.49
CA LEU A 309 27.28 31.97 -17.88
C LEU A 309 28.71 32.04 -18.45
N GLY A 310 29.25 33.23 -18.72
CA GLY A 310 30.62 33.38 -19.25
C GLY A 310 30.81 32.84 -20.68
N MET A 311 29.73 32.49 -21.39
CA MET A 311 29.78 31.89 -22.74
C MET A 311 29.65 32.92 -23.88
N GLY A 312 29.75 34.22 -23.60
CA GLY A 312 29.67 35.29 -24.62
C GLY A 312 28.26 35.57 -25.16
N TYR A 313 27.21 35.02 -24.55
CA TYR A 313 25.82 35.36 -24.87
C TYR A 313 25.35 36.56 -24.04
N SER A 314 24.63 37.47 -24.67
CA SER A 314 23.94 38.59 -24.01
C SER A 314 22.44 38.45 -24.20
N GLY A 315 21.67 38.65 -23.13
CA GLY A 315 20.21 38.57 -23.16
C GLY A 315 19.61 37.95 -21.90
N TYR A 316 18.29 38.03 -21.80
CA TYR A 316 17.53 37.51 -20.66
C TYR A 316 16.74 36.28 -21.05
N CYS A 317 16.77 35.23 -20.22
CA CYS A 317 15.84 34.11 -20.32
C CYS A 317 14.89 34.07 -19.13
N ARG A 318 13.74 33.40 -19.31
CA ARG A 318 12.75 33.20 -18.28
C ARG A 318 12.67 31.74 -17.90
N TYR A 319 12.67 31.46 -16.60
CA TYR A 319 12.56 30.12 -16.05
C TYR A 319 11.50 30.10 -14.95
N ARG A 320 10.97 28.90 -14.69
CA ARG A 320 9.86 28.70 -13.76
C ARG A 320 10.40 28.54 -12.34
N ASP A 321 10.59 29.67 -11.66
CA ASP A 321 10.97 29.73 -10.24
C ASP A 321 10.62 31.12 -9.66
N TYR A 322 10.52 31.24 -8.34
CA TYR A 322 10.15 32.47 -7.63
C TYR A 322 11.38 33.19 -7.06
N ARG A 323 12.31 33.58 -7.93
CA ARG A 323 13.58 34.23 -7.58
C ARG A 323 13.62 35.71 -7.93
N ALA A 324 14.40 36.46 -7.18
CA ALA A 324 14.58 37.89 -7.37
C ALA A 324 15.32 38.17 -8.70
N PRO A 325 14.95 39.24 -9.42
CA PRO A 325 15.55 39.57 -10.70
C PRO A 325 16.99 40.08 -10.57
N PRO A 326 17.79 40.06 -11.65
CA PRO A 326 19.22 40.42 -11.61
C PRO A 326 19.49 41.89 -11.23
N TRP A 327 18.53 42.79 -11.44
CA TRP A 327 18.64 44.21 -11.07
C TRP A 327 18.17 44.53 -9.63
N SER A 328 17.83 43.53 -8.82
CA SER A 328 17.45 43.73 -7.42
C SER A 328 18.68 43.81 -6.51
N SER A 329 18.50 44.30 -5.27
CA SER A 329 19.58 44.37 -4.27
C SER A 329 20.16 43.01 -3.88
N THR A 330 19.40 41.93 -4.06
CA THR A 330 19.79 40.55 -3.77
C THR A 330 19.42 39.63 -4.95
N PRO A 331 20.23 39.61 -6.03
CA PRO A 331 19.89 38.89 -7.25
C PRO A 331 19.83 37.38 -7.02
N TYR A 332 18.87 36.71 -7.67
CA TYR A 332 18.66 35.25 -7.65
C TYR A 332 18.28 34.60 -6.30
N GLU A 333 18.13 35.38 -5.24
CA GLU A 333 17.62 34.89 -3.96
C GLU A 333 16.11 34.57 -4.01
N PHE A 334 15.64 33.75 -3.07
CA PHE A 334 14.23 33.40 -2.98
C PHE A 334 13.37 34.59 -2.57
N THR A 335 12.32 34.87 -3.33
CA THR A 335 11.38 35.95 -3.02
C THR A 335 10.38 35.55 -1.93
N LEU A 336 9.70 36.53 -1.32
CA LEU A 336 8.56 36.24 -0.43
C LEU A 336 7.43 35.45 -1.12
N GLN A 337 7.29 35.57 -2.44
CA GLN A 337 6.33 34.77 -3.22
C GLN A 337 6.62 33.27 -3.10
N PHE A 338 7.91 32.89 -3.15
CA PHE A 338 8.34 31.50 -2.98
C PHE A 338 7.83 30.93 -1.65
N TRP A 339 8.07 31.66 -0.55
CA TRP A 339 7.69 31.23 0.79
C TRP A 339 6.18 31.17 0.99
N HIS A 340 5.41 32.13 0.44
CA HIS A 340 3.95 32.05 0.48
C HIS A 340 3.40 30.85 -0.29
N VAL A 341 3.95 30.56 -1.48
CA VAL A 341 3.53 29.39 -2.27
C VAL A 341 3.91 28.09 -1.54
N LEU A 342 5.11 28.01 -0.96
CA LEU A 342 5.54 26.85 -0.18
C LEU A 342 4.67 26.63 1.06
N ALA A 343 4.40 27.69 1.83
CA ALA A 343 3.53 27.62 3.00
C ALA A 343 2.10 27.18 2.62
N ALA A 344 1.55 27.73 1.53
CA ALA A 344 0.23 27.33 1.04
C ALA A 344 0.20 25.86 0.58
N ARG A 345 1.29 25.36 -0.03
CA ARG A 345 1.42 23.93 -0.39
C ARG A 345 1.39 23.03 0.84
N LEU A 346 2.17 23.35 1.87
CA LEU A 346 2.20 22.57 3.11
C LEU A 346 0.86 22.63 3.85
N ALA A 347 0.25 23.81 3.94
CA ALA A 347 -1.07 23.98 4.56
C ALA A 347 -2.15 23.17 3.82
N PHE A 348 -2.12 23.18 2.49
CA PHE A 348 -3.04 22.38 1.68
C PHE A 348 -2.90 20.88 1.97
N ILE A 349 -1.67 20.35 2.05
CA ILE A 349 -1.42 18.93 2.35
C ILE A 349 -2.06 18.57 3.70
N ILE A 350 -1.78 19.35 4.74
CA ILE A 350 -2.31 19.11 6.09
C ILE A 350 -3.84 19.12 6.09
N VAL A 351 -4.47 20.15 5.49
CA VAL A 351 -5.93 20.27 5.44
C VAL A 351 -6.55 19.14 4.64
N PHE A 352 -5.98 18.81 3.49
CA PHE A 352 -6.47 17.75 2.62
C PHE A 352 -6.40 16.38 3.30
N GLU A 353 -5.29 16.06 3.96
CA GLU A 353 -5.12 14.81 4.71
C GLU A 353 -6.15 14.68 5.83
N HIS A 354 -6.25 15.69 6.71
CA HIS A 354 -7.20 15.66 7.83
C HIS A 354 -8.65 15.59 7.37
N LEU A 355 -9.00 16.31 6.29
CA LEU A 355 -10.33 16.24 5.71
C LEU A 355 -10.65 14.84 5.18
N VAL A 356 -9.73 14.23 4.43
CA VAL A 356 -9.94 12.90 3.84
C VAL A 356 -9.96 11.81 4.90
N PHE A 357 -9.07 11.85 5.89
CA PHE A 357 -9.11 10.92 7.02
C PHE A 357 -10.38 11.12 7.86
N GLY A 358 -10.79 12.36 8.10
CA GLY A 358 -12.06 12.67 8.78
C GLY A 358 -13.27 12.07 8.06
N ILE A 359 -13.30 12.15 6.72
CA ILE A 359 -14.36 11.51 5.92
C ILE A 359 -14.26 10.00 5.97
N LYS A 360 -13.06 9.41 5.92
CA LYS A 360 -12.86 7.95 6.08
C LYS A 360 -13.46 7.48 7.42
N SER A 361 -13.09 8.15 8.52
CA SER A 361 -13.62 7.85 9.85
C SER A 361 -15.13 8.06 9.95
N PHE A 362 -15.67 9.10 9.31
CA PHE A 362 -17.11 9.34 9.28
C PHE A 362 -17.87 8.25 8.50
N ILE A 363 -17.35 7.78 7.37
CA ILE A 363 -17.94 6.67 6.61
C ILE A 363 -17.91 5.37 7.42
N ALA A 364 -16.77 5.06 8.05
CA ALA A 364 -16.63 3.89 8.92
C ALA A 364 -17.56 3.95 10.15
N TYR A 365 -17.85 5.16 10.66
CA TYR A 365 -18.84 5.35 11.73
C TYR A 365 -20.28 5.12 11.24
N LEU A 366 -20.61 5.56 10.03
CA LEU A 366 -21.96 5.41 9.47
C LEU A 366 -22.31 3.98 9.06
N ILE A 367 -21.33 3.21 8.58
CA ILE A 367 -21.52 1.85 8.08
C ILE A 367 -21.04 0.87 9.15
N PRO A 368 -21.95 0.22 9.91
CA PRO A 368 -21.53 -0.77 10.89
C PRO A 368 -20.90 -1.99 10.21
N ASP A 369 -19.82 -2.51 10.79
CA ASP A 369 -19.08 -3.67 10.26
C ASP A 369 -19.97 -4.93 10.11
N MET A 370 -20.98 -5.09 10.97
CA MET A 370 -21.92 -6.21 10.95
C MET A 370 -23.34 -5.76 10.57
N PRO A 371 -24.03 -6.41 9.61
CA PRO A 371 -25.42 -6.09 9.29
C PRO A 371 -26.38 -6.44 10.43
N LYS A 372 -27.45 -5.65 10.58
CA LYS A 372 -28.44 -5.82 11.67
C LYS A 372 -29.12 -7.19 11.64
N ASP A 373 -29.54 -7.63 10.46
CA ASP A 373 -30.20 -8.94 10.30
C ASP A 373 -29.31 -10.09 10.79
N LEU A 374 -28.00 -9.99 10.58
CA LEU A 374 -27.04 -10.97 11.09
C LEU A 374 -26.91 -10.89 12.62
N CYS A 375 -26.82 -9.68 13.19
CA CYS A 375 -26.80 -9.50 14.64
C CYS A 375 -28.03 -10.13 15.31
N ASP A 376 -29.20 -9.95 14.69
CA ASP A 376 -30.46 -10.46 15.22
C ASP A 376 -30.53 -12.00 15.12
N ARG A 377 -30.03 -12.58 14.01
CA ARG A 377 -29.88 -14.05 13.86
C ARG A 377 -28.96 -14.62 14.94
N MET A 378 -27.74 -14.09 15.07
CA MET A 378 -26.77 -14.54 16.08
C MET A 378 -27.30 -14.41 17.51
N ARG A 379 -27.99 -13.30 17.82
CA ARG A 379 -28.59 -13.10 19.15
C ARG A 379 -29.68 -14.14 19.43
N ARG A 380 -30.50 -14.47 18.42
CA ARG A 380 -31.56 -15.47 18.54
C ARG A 380 -31.00 -16.86 18.75
N GLU A 381 -29.99 -17.26 17.98
CA GLU A 381 -29.33 -18.56 18.15
C GLU A 381 -28.66 -18.67 19.52
N LYS A 382 -27.93 -17.63 19.94
CA LYS A 382 -27.33 -17.59 21.28
C LYS A 382 -28.37 -17.76 22.39
N TYR A 383 -29.52 -17.09 22.27
CA TYR A 383 -30.62 -17.23 23.21
C TYR A 383 -31.15 -18.68 23.25
N LEU A 384 -31.41 -19.29 22.09
CA LEU A 384 -31.90 -20.67 21.99
C LEU A 384 -30.89 -21.67 22.55
N VAL A 385 -29.59 -21.48 22.29
CA VAL A 385 -28.53 -22.33 22.85
C VAL A 385 -28.48 -22.23 24.37
N GLN A 386 -28.57 -21.02 24.93
CA GLN A 386 -28.61 -20.82 26.38
C GLN A 386 -29.84 -21.47 27.02
N GLU A 387 -31.01 -21.38 26.38
CA GLU A 387 -32.24 -22.04 26.83
C GLU A 387 -32.07 -23.57 26.84
N MET A 388 -31.57 -24.15 25.75
CA MET A 388 -31.30 -25.60 25.66
C MET A 388 -30.27 -26.08 26.70
N MET A 389 -29.20 -25.30 26.96
CA MET A 389 -28.21 -25.64 27.98
C MET A 389 -28.81 -25.63 29.39
N TYR A 390 -29.64 -24.61 29.70
CA TYR A 390 -30.32 -24.51 30.98
C TYR A 390 -31.31 -25.67 31.21
N GLU A 391 -32.11 -26.01 30.20
CA GLU A 391 -33.02 -27.16 30.26
C GLU A 391 -32.27 -28.48 30.46
N ALA A 392 -31.15 -28.68 29.75
CA ALA A 392 -30.32 -29.87 29.90
C ALA A 392 -29.72 -30.00 31.32
N GLU A 393 -29.26 -28.89 31.91
CA GLU A 393 -28.75 -28.85 33.28
C GLU A 393 -29.87 -29.15 34.30
N LEU A 394 -31.06 -28.57 34.09
CA LEU A 394 -32.23 -28.84 34.94
C LEU A 394 -32.62 -30.32 34.89
N GLU A 395 -32.64 -30.93 33.71
CA GLU A 395 -32.87 -32.38 33.56
C GLU A 395 -31.80 -33.21 34.27
N HIS A 396 -30.53 -32.82 34.16
CA HIS A 396 -29.41 -33.49 34.83
C HIS A 396 -29.62 -33.49 36.36
N LEU A 397 -29.90 -32.33 36.94
CA LEU A 397 -30.17 -32.17 38.38
C LEU A 397 -31.39 -32.98 38.83
N GLN A 398 -32.46 -33.03 38.02
CA GLN A 398 -33.63 -33.86 38.33
C GLN A 398 -33.30 -35.36 38.32
N ARG A 399 -32.45 -35.82 37.38
CA ARG A 399 -31.99 -37.22 37.33
C ARG A 399 -31.13 -37.58 38.54
N GLU A 400 -30.22 -36.70 38.95
CA GLU A 400 -29.43 -36.89 40.18
C GLU A 400 -30.30 -36.95 41.43
N ARG A 401 -31.28 -36.04 41.54
CA ARG A 401 -32.23 -36.05 42.66
C ARG A 401 -33.06 -37.34 42.69
N LYS A 402 -33.46 -37.89 41.54
CA LYS A 402 -34.12 -39.20 41.46
C LYS A 402 -33.22 -40.38 41.84
N LYS A 403 -31.91 -40.34 41.50
CA LYS A 403 -30.94 -41.35 41.95
C LYS A 403 -30.75 -41.30 43.47
N ASN A 404 -30.50 -40.11 44.02
CA ASN A 404 -30.30 -39.94 45.47
C ASN A 404 -31.57 -40.21 46.26
N GLY A 405 -32.75 -39.87 45.73
CA GLY A 405 -34.05 -40.19 46.32
C GLY A 405 -34.42 -41.68 46.30
N LYS A 406 -33.86 -42.48 45.38
CA LYS A 406 -34.04 -43.94 45.34
C LYS A 406 -33.09 -44.71 46.28
N GLN A 407 -32.03 -44.07 46.79
CA GLN A 407 -31.05 -44.71 47.66
C GLN A 407 -31.52 -44.84 49.13
N TYR A 408 -32.75 -44.39 49.44
CA TYR A 408 -33.37 -44.45 50.77
C TYR A 408 -34.53 -45.47 50.88
N HIS A 409 -34.50 -46.57 50.11
CA HIS A 409 -35.43 -47.68 50.34
C HIS A 409 -34.69 -49.01 50.55
N HIS A 410 -34.91 -49.54 51.76
CA HIS A 410 -34.56 -50.87 52.29
C HIS A 410 -33.15 -51.09 52.84
N GLU A 411 -32.90 -50.53 54.03
CA GLU A 411 -32.31 -51.30 55.14
C GLU A 411 -33.03 -50.93 56.43
N TRP A 412 -33.78 -51.90 56.99
CA TRP A 412 -34.14 -52.04 58.40
C TRP A 412 -34.45 -53.54 58.61
N PRO A 413 -34.20 -54.08 59.82
CA PRO A 413 -33.39 -55.27 60.08
C PRO A 413 -34.08 -56.61 59.82
#